data_AF-A0A4R0RBU3-F1
#
_entry.id   AF-A0A4R0RBU3-F1
#
_cell.length_a   1.000
_cell.length_b   1.000
_cell.length_c   1.000
_cell.angle_alpha   90.00
_cell.angle_beta   90.00
_cell.angle_gamma   90.00
#
_symmetry.space_group_name_H-M   'P 1'
#
loop_
_entity.id
_entity.type
_entity.pdbx_description
1 polymer ?
#
loop_
_entity_poly.entity_id
_entity_poly.type
_entity_poly.pdbx_seq_one_letter_code
_entity_poly.pdbx_strand_id
1 'polypeptide(L)'
;MSSLMDSPDLRFWRMAYILDQSSLGISDFVTQCPITSGDSFLYNFSVPDQAGTFWYHSHLATQYCDGLRGAFIVYDPDDPHKYLYDEDNEDTIITLSDWYHTLAKQTKVPATPQSTLINGKGRYSNQTIPSELAVVTVQQGKRYRMRLVSLSCDPEFRFSIDSHDLTVIEADGENTRPHRVDSISIFAAQRYSFILNANQSIKNYWIRAKPGIGNDTFAGGLNSAILRYAGAPLADPTTAPTPNNTELIETDLRPLDPSGVPGQPVSGGADVNLNLLFNFTGTVFSVNNVNYLNPNIPTLLQIMSGAQTAQDLLPAGEYFALPSNSVIEISMPGGVIGGGHPLHLHGHTFHVVRSAGSEDYNYDDPVMRDVVNIGTKGDNVTIRFVTDNPGPWFLHCHINWHFNIGFAVVMAEDILGAAPANPVPDAWRQLCPKYNSLAPGDL
;
A
#
# COMPACT_ATOMS: atom_id res chain seq x y z
N MET A 1 0.24 -24.22 4.71
CA MET A 1 -0.89 -23.29 4.44
C MET A 1 -2.24 -24.00 4.22
N SER A 2 -2.44 -25.28 4.60
CA SER A 2 -3.70 -26.01 4.35
C SER A 2 -4.54 -26.36 5.59
N SER A 3 -4.31 -25.72 6.75
CA SER A 3 -5.11 -26.02 7.97
C SER A 3 -5.81 -24.80 8.57
N LEU A 4 -5.87 -23.68 7.85
CA LEU A 4 -6.62 -22.49 8.24
C LEU A 4 -8.03 -22.43 7.61
N MET A 5 -8.43 -23.44 6.84
CA MET A 5 -9.74 -23.48 6.16
C MET A 5 -10.80 -24.35 6.86
N ASP A 6 -10.45 -25.11 7.91
CA ASP A 6 -11.34 -26.13 8.51
C ASP A 6 -11.86 -25.80 9.93
N SER A 7 -11.86 -24.52 10.33
CA SER A 7 -12.51 -24.12 11.60
C SER A 7 -13.98 -23.73 11.40
N PRO A 8 -14.94 -24.32 12.14
CA PRO A 8 -16.37 -23.98 12.08
C PRO A 8 -16.72 -22.56 12.58
N ASP A 9 -15.71 -21.81 13.03
CA ASP A 9 -15.79 -20.40 13.46
C ASP A 9 -15.34 -19.39 12.38
N LEU A 10 -14.94 -19.83 11.18
CA LEU A 10 -14.51 -18.96 10.06
C LEU A 10 -15.66 -18.47 9.16
N ARG A 11 -16.83 -18.15 9.73
CA ARG A 11 -18.03 -17.77 8.94
C ARG A 11 -18.04 -16.32 8.42
N PHE A 12 -16.97 -15.56 8.63
CA PHE A 12 -16.98 -14.08 8.48
C PHE A 12 -15.98 -13.49 7.47
N TRP A 13 -15.30 -14.31 6.66
CA TRP A 13 -14.36 -13.78 5.66
C TRP A 13 -15.06 -13.50 4.33
N ARG A 14 -15.52 -12.26 4.17
CA ARG A 14 -15.88 -11.67 2.87
C ARG A 14 -14.59 -11.22 2.18
N MET A 15 -14.38 -11.58 0.91
CA MET A 15 -13.12 -11.30 0.22
C MET A 15 -13.36 -10.27 -0.90
N ALA A 16 -12.81 -9.07 -0.79
CA ALA A 16 -12.47 -8.27 -1.96
C ALA A 16 -10.94 -8.23 -2.03
N TYR A 17 -10.34 -8.37 -3.21
CA TYR A 17 -8.89 -8.31 -3.38
C TYR A 17 -8.53 -7.06 -4.15
N ILE A 18 -7.70 -6.18 -3.61
CA ILE A 18 -7.02 -5.16 -4.41
C ILE A 18 -5.78 -5.78 -5.07
N LEU A 19 -5.50 -5.39 -6.31
CA LEU A 19 -4.14 -5.26 -6.78
C LEU A 19 -3.95 -3.78 -7.08
N ASP A 20 -3.04 -3.15 -6.33
CA ASP A 20 -2.92 -1.69 -6.16
C ASP A 20 -2.79 -0.90 -7.47
N GLN A 21 -2.41 -1.57 -8.56
CA GLN A 21 -2.23 -0.97 -9.87
C GLN A 21 -3.00 -1.67 -11.00
N SER A 22 -3.80 -2.69 -10.69
CA SER A 22 -4.58 -3.36 -11.74
C SER A 22 -5.64 -2.43 -12.32
N SER A 23 -5.90 -2.55 -13.61
CA SER A 23 -6.96 -1.87 -14.36
C SER A 23 -8.39 -2.11 -13.84
N LEU A 24 -8.57 -2.76 -12.69
CA LEU A 24 -9.85 -3.01 -12.03
C LEU A 24 -10.03 -2.29 -10.70
N GLY A 25 -8.97 -1.79 -10.03
CA GLY A 25 -9.06 -0.98 -8.79
C GLY A 25 -10.17 -1.41 -7.84
N ILE A 26 -10.12 -2.68 -7.41
CA ILE A 26 -11.24 -3.35 -6.74
C ILE A 26 -11.50 -2.71 -5.38
N SER A 27 -12.69 -2.16 -5.19
CA SER A 27 -13.08 -1.54 -3.93
C SER A 27 -14.58 -1.63 -3.72
N ASP A 28 -14.97 -2.04 -2.51
CA ASP A 28 -16.37 -2.17 -2.17
C ASP A 28 -17.04 -0.79 -2.12
N PHE A 29 -18.22 -0.71 -2.70
CA PHE A 29 -19.01 0.50 -2.91
C PHE A 29 -18.42 1.53 -3.89
N VAL A 30 -17.26 1.26 -4.50
CA VAL A 30 -16.77 2.02 -5.66
C VAL A 30 -16.86 1.19 -6.93
N THR A 31 -16.16 0.06 -7.02
CA THR A 31 -16.14 -0.79 -8.22
C THR A 31 -16.97 -2.06 -8.09
N GLN A 32 -17.43 -2.45 -6.89
CA GLN A 32 -18.33 -3.60 -6.68
C GLN A 32 -19.15 -3.50 -5.39
N CYS A 33 -20.15 -4.37 -5.21
CA CYS A 33 -20.69 -4.66 -3.88
C CYS A 33 -19.89 -5.81 -3.24
N PRO A 34 -19.83 -5.90 -1.89
CA PRO A 34 -19.08 -6.96 -1.23
C PRO A 34 -19.57 -8.35 -1.56
N ILE A 35 -18.65 -9.31 -1.66
CA ILE A 35 -19.00 -10.73 -1.75
C ILE A 35 -19.75 -11.16 -0.47
N THR A 36 -20.81 -11.92 -0.63
CA THR A 36 -21.64 -12.47 0.44
C THR A 36 -21.07 -13.80 0.98
N SER A 37 -21.22 -14.05 2.28
CA SER A 37 -20.75 -15.30 2.90
C SER A 37 -21.44 -16.51 2.26
N GLY A 38 -20.66 -17.57 1.96
CA GLY A 38 -21.14 -18.76 1.26
C GLY A 38 -21.14 -18.66 -0.28
N ASP A 39 -20.87 -17.48 -0.84
CA ASP A 39 -20.69 -17.27 -2.27
C ASP A 39 -19.20 -17.15 -2.65
N SER A 40 -18.93 -17.18 -3.95
CA SER A 40 -17.62 -16.88 -4.52
C SER A 40 -17.76 -15.91 -5.68
N PHE A 41 -16.69 -15.16 -5.96
CA PHE A 41 -16.58 -14.28 -7.11
C PHE A 41 -15.21 -14.48 -7.74
N LEU A 42 -15.16 -14.55 -9.06
CA LEU A 42 -13.92 -14.70 -9.81
C LEU A 42 -13.40 -13.32 -10.20
N TYR A 43 -12.29 -12.92 -9.60
CA TYR A 43 -11.48 -11.81 -10.10
C TYR A 43 -10.67 -12.28 -11.29
N ASN A 44 -10.97 -11.74 -12.47
CA ASN A 44 -10.32 -12.10 -13.73
C ASN A 44 -9.83 -10.84 -14.43
N PHE A 45 -8.52 -10.68 -14.48
CA PHE A 45 -7.82 -9.54 -15.10
C PHE A 45 -6.48 -10.01 -15.67
N SER A 46 -5.84 -9.14 -16.44
CA SER A 46 -4.50 -9.31 -16.97
C SER A 46 -3.57 -8.23 -16.42
N VAL A 47 -2.27 -8.51 -16.37
CA VAL A 47 -1.22 -7.55 -16.03
C VAL A 47 -0.24 -7.51 -17.21
N PRO A 48 -0.61 -6.82 -18.32
CA PRO A 48 0.14 -6.91 -19.57
C PRO A 48 1.44 -6.08 -19.57
N ASP A 49 1.50 -5.06 -18.72
CA ASP A 49 2.45 -3.96 -18.78
C ASP A 49 3.08 -3.63 -17.42
N GLN A 50 2.88 -4.49 -16.41
CA GLN A 50 3.45 -4.30 -15.09
C GLN A 50 4.14 -5.57 -14.60
N ALA A 51 5.27 -5.38 -13.91
CA ALA A 51 5.98 -6.43 -13.19
C ALA A 51 6.69 -5.81 -11.99
N GLY A 52 6.68 -6.50 -10.85
CA GLY A 52 7.18 -5.94 -9.60
C GLY A 52 6.53 -6.55 -8.37
N THR A 53 6.61 -5.80 -7.28
CA THR A 53 6.16 -6.17 -5.95
C THR A 53 4.84 -5.48 -5.63
N PHE A 54 3.80 -6.28 -5.49
CA PHE A 54 2.45 -5.86 -5.15
C PHE A 54 1.99 -6.62 -3.90
N TRP A 55 0.72 -6.41 -3.57
CA TRP A 55 0.06 -7.07 -2.47
C TRP A 55 -1.44 -7.05 -2.72
N TYR A 56 -2.16 -7.84 -1.94
CA TYR A 56 -3.60 -7.86 -1.91
C TYR A 56 -4.11 -7.69 -0.49
N HIS A 57 -5.28 -7.08 -0.35
CA HIS A 57 -5.98 -6.98 0.91
C HIS A 57 -7.48 -6.76 0.73
N SER A 58 -8.24 -6.94 1.82
CA SER A 58 -9.65 -6.57 1.87
C SER A 58 -9.83 -5.07 1.75
N HIS A 59 -10.75 -4.64 0.87
CA HIS A 59 -11.19 -3.24 0.75
C HIS A 59 -12.59 -3.03 1.38
N LEU A 60 -12.96 -3.88 2.35
CA LEU A 60 -14.23 -3.75 3.08
C LEU A 60 -13.99 -3.20 4.49
N ALA A 61 -14.30 -1.92 4.69
CA ALA A 61 -14.17 -1.25 5.98
C ALA A 61 -12.76 -1.52 6.59
N THR A 62 -12.68 -1.89 7.87
CA THR A 62 -11.41 -2.17 8.54
C THR A 62 -10.95 -3.63 8.46
N GLN A 63 -11.54 -4.45 7.58
CA GLN A 63 -11.39 -5.91 7.65
C GLN A 63 -9.97 -6.41 7.39
N TYR A 64 -9.17 -5.72 6.58
CA TYR A 64 -7.80 -6.19 6.33
C TYR A 64 -6.90 -6.10 7.59
N CYS A 65 -7.25 -5.24 8.55
CA CYS A 65 -6.56 -5.16 9.85
C CYS A 65 -6.75 -6.44 10.67
N ASP A 66 -7.86 -7.15 10.47
CA ASP A 66 -8.13 -8.43 11.13
C ASP A 66 -7.35 -9.59 10.48
N GLY A 67 -6.68 -9.38 9.33
CA GLY A 67 -5.69 -10.31 8.78
C GLY A 67 -5.84 -10.69 7.31
N LEU A 68 -6.85 -10.19 6.59
CA LEU A 68 -7.01 -10.47 5.15
C LEU A 68 -6.10 -9.57 4.31
N ARG A 69 -4.83 -9.95 4.22
CA ARG A 69 -3.77 -9.25 3.49
C ARG A 69 -2.61 -10.20 3.16
N GLY A 70 -1.92 -9.99 2.03
CA GLY A 70 -0.77 -10.82 1.63
C GLY A 70 0.01 -10.22 0.47
N ALA A 71 1.26 -10.64 0.28
CA ALA A 71 2.09 -10.19 -0.84
C ALA A 71 1.64 -10.82 -2.16
N PHE A 72 1.88 -10.13 -3.27
CA PHE A 72 1.59 -10.58 -4.63
C PHE A 72 2.73 -10.14 -5.55
N ILE A 73 3.45 -11.08 -6.16
CA ILE A 73 4.61 -10.76 -7.00
C ILE A 73 4.30 -11.10 -8.45
N VAL A 74 4.51 -10.14 -9.35
CA VAL A 74 4.52 -10.36 -10.80
C VAL A 74 5.98 -10.35 -11.25
N TYR A 75 6.52 -11.51 -11.59
CA TYR A 75 7.90 -11.61 -12.06
C TYR A 75 8.01 -11.21 -13.53
N ASP A 76 9.08 -10.48 -13.86
CA ASP A 76 9.50 -10.23 -15.24
C ASP A 76 10.55 -11.27 -15.67
N PRO A 77 10.30 -12.09 -16.70
CA PRO A 77 11.31 -13.02 -17.21
C PRO A 77 12.59 -12.30 -17.70
N ASP A 78 12.44 -11.08 -18.21
CA ASP A 78 13.48 -10.23 -18.80
C ASP A 78 13.86 -9.05 -17.87
N ASP A 79 13.65 -9.23 -16.56
CA ASP A 79 13.88 -8.20 -15.55
C ASP A 79 15.22 -7.47 -15.73
N PRO A 80 15.23 -6.13 -15.88
CA PRO A 80 16.44 -5.38 -16.19
C PRO A 80 17.45 -5.38 -15.04
N HIS A 81 17.04 -5.72 -13.82
CA HIS A 81 17.89 -5.85 -12.64
C HIS A 81 18.34 -7.28 -12.35
N LYS A 82 17.95 -8.28 -13.15
CA LYS A 82 18.24 -9.71 -12.92
C LYS A 82 19.72 -10.01 -12.71
N TYR A 83 20.63 -9.23 -13.29
CA TYR A 83 22.08 -9.40 -13.13
C TYR A 83 22.61 -8.95 -11.74
N LEU A 84 21.82 -8.19 -10.97
CA LEU A 84 22.19 -7.64 -9.67
C LEU A 84 22.02 -8.64 -8.51
N TYR A 85 21.31 -9.75 -8.73
CA TYR A 85 21.03 -10.75 -7.69
C TYR A 85 21.18 -12.18 -8.21
N ASP A 86 21.20 -13.13 -7.28
CA ASP A 86 21.29 -14.57 -7.54
C ASP A 86 19.98 -15.29 -7.17
N GLU A 87 19.25 -14.78 -6.17
CA GLU A 87 18.01 -15.38 -5.66
C GLU A 87 16.88 -14.34 -5.59
N ASP A 88 15.72 -14.72 -6.11
CA ASP A 88 14.44 -13.98 -6.04
C ASP A 88 13.30 -15.01 -6.08
N ASN A 89 12.69 -15.27 -4.93
CA ASN A 89 11.67 -16.30 -4.75
C ASN A 89 10.83 -16.02 -3.50
N GLU A 90 9.94 -16.94 -3.11
CA GLU A 90 9.06 -16.76 -1.94
C GLU A 90 9.83 -16.48 -0.63
N ASP A 91 11.02 -17.08 -0.44
CA ASP A 91 11.83 -16.89 0.76
C ASP A 91 12.50 -15.50 0.84
N THR A 92 12.49 -14.72 -0.25
CA THR A 92 13.03 -13.36 -0.29
C THR A 92 11.95 -12.28 -0.07
N ILE A 93 10.68 -12.68 0.10
CA ILE A 93 9.59 -11.76 0.43
C ILE A 93 9.64 -11.43 1.93
N ILE A 94 9.63 -10.14 2.25
CA ILE A 94 9.59 -9.61 3.61
C ILE A 94 8.32 -8.76 3.76
N THR A 95 7.35 -9.27 4.50
CA THR A 95 6.13 -8.53 4.84
C THR A 95 6.26 -7.89 6.22
N LEU A 96 5.88 -6.62 6.34
CA LEU A 96 5.75 -5.89 7.61
C LEU A 96 4.28 -5.64 7.89
N SER A 97 3.82 -5.97 9.08
CA SER A 97 2.45 -5.67 9.49
C SER A 97 2.34 -5.30 10.95
N ASP A 98 1.41 -4.41 11.23
CA ASP A 98 0.92 -4.11 12.56
C ASP A 98 -0.10 -5.17 13.02
N TRP A 99 -0.11 -5.47 14.31
CA TRP A 99 -1.05 -6.47 14.85
C TRP A 99 -1.75 -5.98 16.09
N TYR A 100 -3.08 -6.12 16.07
CA TYR A 100 -3.99 -5.72 17.12
C TYR A 100 -4.54 -6.95 17.83
N HIS A 101 -4.52 -6.95 19.17
CA HIS A 101 -5.16 -8.03 19.94
C HIS A 101 -6.68 -7.87 20.06
N THR A 102 -7.20 -6.71 19.68
CA THR A 102 -8.64 -6.41 19.65
C THR A 102 -9.09 -6.38 18.20
N LEU A 103 -10.23 -7.01 17.90
CA LEU A 103 -10.80 -7.01 16.56
C LEU A 103 -11.05 -5.58 16.08
N ALA A 104 -10.90 -5.34 14.78
CA ALA A 104 -10.92 -4.00 14.22
C ALA A 104 -12.23 -3.25 14.52
N LYS A 105 -13.38 -3.91 14.37
CA LYS A 105 -14.71 -3.34 14.71
C LYS A 105 -14.89 -2.99 16.19
N GLN A 106 -14.06 -3.55 17.08
CA GLN A 106 -14.10 -3.31 18.53
C GLN A 106 -12.97 -2.37 19.00
N THR A 107 -12.06 -2.02 18.10
CA THR A 107 -10.90 -1.19 18.39
C THR A 107 -11.32 0.28 18.46
N LYS A 108 -10.85 0.98 19.50
CA LYS A 108 -11.05 2.42 19.63
C LYS A 108 -9.98 3.15 18.83
N VAL A 109 -10.40 4.14 18.05
CA VAL A 109 -9.50 5.02 17.27
C VAL A 109 -9.22 6.29 18.08
N PRO A 110 -7.96 6.78 18.19
CA PRO A 110 -6.75 6.27 17.54
C PRO A 110 -6.32 4.90 18.07
N ALA A 111 -6.03 3.98 17.15
CA ALA A 111 -5.63 2.63 17.46
C ALA A 111 -4.13 2.58 17.74
N THR A 112 -3.67 1.60 18.50
CA THR A 112 -2.23 1.38 18.72
C THR A 112 -1.94 -0.11 18.66
N PRO A 113 -1.08 -0.56 17.73
CA PRO A 113 -0.78 -1.97 17.59
C PRO A 113 0.05 -2.48 18.77
N GLN A 114 -0.18 -3.73 19.15
CA GLN A 114 0.54 -4.39 20.24
C GLN A 114 1.88 -4.98 19.79
N SER A 115 2.02 -5.29 18.51
CA SER A 115 3.25 -5.81 17.92
C SER A 115 3.39 -5.46 16.45
N THR A 116 4.64 -5.36 16.01
CA THR A 116 5.04 -5.51 14.62
C THR A 116 5.28 -6.99 14.32
N LEU A 117 4.69 -7.48 13.23
CA LEU A 117 4.99 -8.79 12.66
C LEU A 117 5.86 -8.61 11.41
N ILE A 118 6.90 -9.41 11.33
CA ILE A 118 7.73 -9.57 10.12
C ILE A 118 7.49 -10.99 9.64
N ASN A 119 7.07 -11.19 8.39
CA ASN A 119 6.67 -12.50 7.85
C ASN A 119 5.71 -13.26 8.78
N GLY A 120 4.72 -12.54 9.32
CA GLY A 120 3.65 -13.09 10.16
C GLY A 120 4.05 -13.46 11.59
N LYS A 121 5.30 -13.20 12.02
CA LYS A 121 5.77 -13.47 13.37
C LYS A 121 6.34 -12.22 14.03
N GLY A 122 6.14 -12.12 15.34
CA GLY A 122 6.65 -11.01 16.13
C GLY A 122 6.42 -11.24 17.61
N ARG A 123 7.01 -10.36 18.43
CA ARG A 123 6.86 -10.33 19.89
C ARG A 123 6.05 -9.11 20.29
N TYR A 124 5.37 -9.21 21.44
CA TYR A 124 4.68 -8.10 22.09
C TYR A 124 5.17 -7.94 23.52
N SER A 125 4.88 -6.78 24.13
CA SER A 125 5.36 -6.46 25.49
C SER A 125 4.70 -7.35 26.55
N ASN A 126 5.42 -7.60 27.65
CA ASN A 126 4.92 -8.37 28.81
C ASN A 126 4.62 -9.85 28.54
N GLN A 127 5.24 -10.43 27.51
CA GLN A 127 5.26 -11.89 27.33
C GLN A 127 6.05 -12.56 28.46
N THR A 128 5.49 -13.63 29.05
CA THR A 128 6.20 -14.49 30.01
C THR A 128 7.18 -15.42 29.32
N ILE A 129 6.83 -15.89 28.12
CA ILE A 129 7.67 -16.68 27.22
C ILE A 129 7.70 -15.93 25.89
N PRO A 130 8.88 -15.49 25.41
CA PRO A 130 8.99 -14.80 24.13
C PRO A 130 8.45 -15.66 22.99
N SER A 131 7.58 -15.10 22.15
CA SER A 131 7.11 -15.78 20.94
C SER A 131 8.25 -15.96 19.92
N GLU A 132 8.04 -16.89 18.99
CA GLU A 132 8.94 -17.11 17.87
C GLU A 132 9.08 -15.86 16.99
N LEU A 133 10.27 -15.70 16.43
CA LEU A 133 10.57 -14.67 15.44
C LEU A 133 10.62 -15.28 14.04
N ALA A 134 10.34 -14.47 13.03
CA ALA A 134 10.61 -14.87 11.65
C ALA A 134 12.12 -15.01 11.41
N VAL A 135 12.46 -15.91 10.49
CA VAL A 135 13.84 -16.19 10.09
C VAL A 135 13.91 -16.11 8.56
N VAL A 136 14.72 -15.18 8.06
CA VAL A 136 15.11 -15.11 6.64
C VAL A 136 16.47 -15.76 6.51
N THR A 137 16.60 -16.81 5.69
CA THR A 137 17.84 -17.58 5.58
C THR A 137 18.62 -17.17 4.34
N VAL A 138 19.91 -16.91 4.48
CA VAL A 138 20.81 -16.54 3.38
C VAL A 138 22.06 -17.41 3.35
N GLN A 139 22.63 -17.61 2.17
CA GLN A 139 23.90 -18.29 1.97
C GLN A 139 24.99 -17.23 1.78
N GLN A 140 26.10 -17.38 2.50
CA GLN A 140 27.22 -16.45 2.39
C GLN A 140 27.71 -16.37 0.94
N GLY A 141 27.93 -15.16 0.44
CA GLY A 141 28.41 -14.88 -0.91
C GLY A 141 27.32 -14.75 -1.99
N LYS A 142 26.04 -15.05 -1.68
CA LYS A 142 24.91 -14.81 -2.59
C LYS A 142 24.31 -13.43 -2.40
N ARG A 143 23.65 -12.93 -3.45
CA ARG A 143 22.89 -11.69 -3.51
C ARG A 143 21.40 -12.00 -3.64
N TYR A 144 20.57 -11.32 -2.88
CA TYR A 144 19.15 -11.60 -2.77
C TYR A 144 18.36 -10.35 -3.17
N ARG A 145 17.38 -10.49 -4.06
CA ARG A 145 16.34 -9.46 -4.23
C ARG A 145 15.32 -9.65 -3.12
N MET A 146 15.46 -8.87 -2.06
CA MET A 146 14.49 -8.83 -0.98
C MET A 146 13.31 -7.95 -1.39
N ARG A 147 12.09 -8.48 -1.31
CA ARG A 147 10.85 -7.78 -1.68
C ARG A 147 10.14 -7.34 -0.41
N LEU A 148 10.37 -6.10 0.00
CA LEU A 148 9.79 -5.53 1.21
C LEU A 148 8.38 -5.01 0.92
N VAL A 149 7.40 -5.46 1.70
CA VAL A 149 5.98 -5.12 1.51
C VAL A 149 5.39 -4.66 2.84
N SER A 150 4.88 -3.44 2.89
CA SER A 150 4.14 -2.95 4.04
C SER A 150 2.68 -3.34 3.92
N LEU A 151 2.27 -4.35 4.68
CA LEU A 151 0.87 -4.76 4.80
C LEU A 151 0.15 -3.97 5.91
N SER A 152 0.72 -2.86 6.38
CA SER A 152 0.28 -2.13 7.57
C SER A 152 -1.15 -1.57 7.44
N CYS A 153 -1.91 -1.59 8.54
CA CYS A 153 -3.14 -0.82 8.66
C CYS A 153 -2.90 0.63 9.06
N ASP A 154 -1.77 0.94 9.70
CA ASP A 154 -1.54 2.27 10.27
C ASP A 154 -0.05 2.68 10.24
N PRO A 155 0.83 2.11 11.10
CA PRO A 155 2.20 2.61 11.22
C PRO A 155 2.98 2.50 9.90
N GLU A 156 3.82 3.50 9.68
CA GLU A 156 5.06 3.34 8.93
C GLU A 156 6.09 2.54 9.75
N PHE A 157 7.02 1.90 9.05
CA PHE A 157 8.12 1.17 9.68
C PHE A 157 9.46 1.71 9.18
N ARG A 158 10.36 2.02 10.09
CA ARG A 158 11.78 2.20 9.77
C ARG A 158 12.46 0.84 9.76
N PHE A 159 12.70 0.34 8.56
CA PHE A 159 13.29 -0.96 8.26
C PHE A 159 14.82 -0.88 8.13
N SER A 160 15.54 -1.82 8.72
CA SER A 160 17.00 -1.99 8.54
C SER A 160 17.45 -3.42 8.86
N ILE A 161 18.66 -3.77 8.44
CA ILE A 161 19.29 -5.06 8.76
C ILE A 161 20.68 -4.77 9.33
N ASP A 162 20.97 -5.27 10.52
CA ASP A 162 22.25 -5.02 11.20
C ASP A 162 23.43 -5.43 10.31
N SER A 163 24.41 -4.55 10.16
CA SER A 163 25.64 -4.76 9.36
C SER A 163 25.43 -5.03 7.86
N HIS A 164 24.24 -4.75 7.32
CA HIS A 164 23.96 -4.86 5.89
C HIS A 164 23.40 -3.54 5.37
N ASP A 165 23.90 -3.15 4.21
CA ASP A 165 23.32 -2.14 3.36
C ASP A 165 22.19 -2.72 2.50
N LEU A 166 21.36 -1.84 1.97
CA LEU A 166 20.20 -2.14 1.13
C LEU A 166 20.37 -1.36 -0.17
N THR A 167 20.46 -2.04 -1.31
CA THR A 167 20.48 -1.35 -2.62
C THR A 167 19.09 -1.40 -3.21
N VAL A 168 18.30 -0.34 -3.04
CA VAL A 168 16.94 -0.22 -3.59
C VAL A 168 17.00 -0.23 -5.11
N ILE A 169 16.14 -1.04 -5.73
CA ILE A 169 16.02 -1.19 -7.20
C ILE A 169 14.57 -1.10 -7.70
N GLU A 170 13.58 -1.03 -6.80
CA GLU A 170 12.17 -0.94 -7.17
C GLU A 170 11.43 -0.17 -6.07
N ALA A 171 10.48 0.68 -6.44
CA ALA A 171 9.55 1.35 -5.53
C ALA A 171 8.11 1.16 -6.04
N ASP A 172 7.25 0.56 -5.22
CA ASP A 172 5.84 0.32 -5.54
C ASP A 172 5.60 -0.32 -6.92
N GLY A 173 6.40 -1.31 -7.31
CA GLY A 173 6.28 -1.98 -8.62
C GLY A 173 7.05 -1.31 -9.76
N GLU A 174 7.51 -0.08 -9.59
CA GLU A 174 8.28 0.66 -10.60
C GLU A 174 9.79 0.41 -10.44
N ASN A 175 10.47 0.06 -11.54
CA ASN A 175 11.92 -0.13 -11.53
C ASN A 175 12.63 1.21 -11.30
N THR A 176 13.66 1.20 -10.44
CA THR A 176 14.45 2.39 -10.09
C THR A 176 15.92 2.20 -10.41
N ARG A 177 16.65 3.29 -10.59
CA ARG A 177 18.12 3.24 -10.60
C ARG A 177 18.60 2.73 -9.24
N PRO A 178 19.57 1.80 -9.20
CA PRO A 178 20.08 1.25 -7.94
C PRO A 178 20.54 2.36 -6.98
N HIS A 179 19.93 2.42 -5.80
CA HIS A 179 20.21 3.44 -4.79
C HIS A 179 20.52 2.78 -3.43
N ARG A 180 21.73 3.05 -2.91
CA ARG A 180 22.26 2.36 -1.73
C ARG A 180 21.98 3.14 -0.45
N VAL A 181 21.35 2.48 0.51
CA VAL A 181 20.94 3.03 1.82
C VAL A 181 21.21 2.00 2.92
N ASP A 182 21.10 2.42 4.18
CA ASP A 182 21.21 1.53 5.35
C ASP A 182 19.85 1.29 6.02
N SER A 183 18.87 2.17 5.79
CA SER A 183 17.48 1.96 6.22
C SER A 183 16.45 2.53 5.26
N ILE A 184 15.24 2.00 5.33
CA ILE A 184 14.09 2.40 4.52
C ILE A 184 12.95 2.70 5.49
N SER A 185 12.43 3.93 5.47
CA SER A 185 11.11 4.20 6.07
C SER A 185 10.04 3.87 5.03
N ILE A 186 9.25 2.84 5.33
CA ILE A 186 8.21 2.31 4.46
C ILE A 186 6.84 2.56 5.10
N PHE A 187 5.99 3.32 4.41
CA PHE A 187 4.65 3.65 4.88
C PHE A 187 3.66 2.50 4.62
N ALA A 188 2.46 2.57 5.19
CA ALA A 188 1.39 1.60 4.89
C ALA A 188 1.19 1.50 3.35
N ALA A 189 1.06 0.27 2.85
CA ALA A 189 0.89 -0.08 1.42
C ALA A 189 2.09 0.12 0.48
N GLN A 190 3.18 0.75 0.92
CA GLN A 190 4.38 0.86 0.09
C GLN A 190 5.12 -0.47 -0.04
N ARG A 191 5.91 -0.58 -1.11
CA ARG A 191 6.81 -1.70 -1.42
C ARG A 191 8.15 -1.18 -1.90
N TYR A 192 9.20 -1.91 -1.57
CA TYR A 192 10.53 -1.71 -2.15
C TYR A 192 11.17 -3.06 -2.43
N SER A 193 11.76 -3.23 -3.61
CA SER A 193 12.78 -4.28 -3.79
C SER A 193 14.15 -3.70 -3.49
N PHE A 194 14.93 -4.41 -2.69
CA PHE A 194 16.34 -4.07 -2.46
C PHE A 194 17.24 -5.29 -2.59
N ILE A 195 18.46 -5.07 -3.06
CA ILE A 195 19.49 -6.10 -3.08
C ILE A 195 20.17 -6.15 -1.73
N LEU A 196 20.15 -7.34 -1.11
CA LEU A 196 20.97 -7.69 0.03
C LEU A 196 22.13 -8.56 -0.42
N ASN A 197 23.35 -8.11 -0.16
CA ASN A 197 24.54 -8.92 -0.37
C ASN A 197 24.88 -9.68 0.91
N ALA A 198 24.82 -11.02 0.89
CA ALA A 198 25.15 -11.85 2.05
C ALA A 198 26.67 -11.99 2.23
N ASN A 199 27.37 -10.86 2.35
CA ASN A 199 28.84 -10.76 2.37
C ASN A 199 29.44 -10.70 3.78
N GLN A 200 28.63 -10.75 4.82
CA GLN A 200 29.09 -10.67 6.20
C GLN A 200 29.49 -12.05 6.74
N SER A 201 30.07 -12.09 7.95
CA SER A 201 30.41 -13.35 8.64
C SER A 201 29.19 -14.24 8.87
N ILE A 202 29.36 -15.57 8.89
CA ILE A 202 28.28 -16.52 9.19
C ILE A 202 27.84 -16.35 10.65
N LYS A 203 26.74 -15.62 10.88
CA LYS A 203 26.07 -15.43 12.17
C LYS A 203 24.60 -15.03 11.95
N ASN A 204 23.89 -14.79 13.04
CA ASN A 204 22.55 -14.20 13.01
C ASN A 204 22.66 -12.68 13.12
N TYR A 205 21.86 -11.95 12.35
CA TYR A 205 21.76 -10.49 12.37
C TYR A 205 20.30 -10.09 12.62
N TRP A 206 20.08 -9.00 13.37
CA TRP A 206 18.73 -8.47 13.52
C TRP A 206 18.24 -7.85 12.22
N ILE A 207 17.06 -8.27 11.79
CA ILE A 207 16.18 -7.50 10.92
C ILE A 207 15.32 -6.65 11.86
N ARG A 208 15.22 -5.34 11.60
CA ARG A 208 14.56 -4.37 12.47
C ARG A 208 13.48 -3.63 11.69
N ALA A 209 12.29 -3.51 12.25
CA ALA A 209 11.19 -2.73 11.70
C ALA A 209 10.56 -1.88 12.81
N LYS A 210 11.14 -0.70 13.08
CA LYS A 210 10.67 0.19 14.15
C LYS A 210 9.38 0.89 13.71
N PRO A 211 8.23 0.72 14.40
CA PRO A 211 7.00 1.39 14.01
C PRO A 211 7.01 2.88 14.42
N GLY A 212 6.30 3.71 13.66
CA GLY A 212 6.06 5.12 14.01
C GLY A 212 5.12 5.33 15.20
N ILE A 213 4.22 4.37 15.45
CA ILE A 213 3.27 4.36 16.57
C ILE A 213 3.33 3.06 17.37
N GLY A 214 2.97 3.14 18.66
CA GLY A 214 3.00 1.99 19.57
C GLY A 214 4.36 1.78 20.21
N ASN A 215 4.69 0.52 20.52
CA ASN A 215 5.96 0.21 21.16
C ASN A 215 7.10 0.30 20.12
N ASP A 216 7.99 1.27 20.29
CA ASP A 216 9.03 1.63 19.34
C ASP A 216 10.44 1.11 19.73
N THR A 217 10.53 0.20 20.70
CA THR A 217 11.81 -0.40 21.15
C THR A 217 12.10 -1.75 20.50
N PHE A 218 13.37 -2.17 20.54
CA PHE A 218 13.81 -3.52 20.17
C PHE A 218 14.11 -4.41 21.40
N ALA A 219 13.88 -3.90 22.61
CA ALA A 219 14.14 -4.66 23.83
C ALA A 219 13.38 -6.00 23.83
N GLY A 220 14.06 -7.08 24.21
CA GLY A 220 13.47 -8.43 24.17
C GLY A 220 13.21 -8.98 22.76
N GLY A 221 13.71 -8.34 21.70
CA GLY A 221 13.47 -8.74 20.31
C GLY A 221 12.08 -8.32 19.79
N LEU A 222 11.44 -7.32 20.42
CA LEU A 222 10.29 -6.64 19.82
C LEU A 222 10.67 -6.04 18.46
N ASN A 223 9.70 -5.91 17.56
CA ASN A 223 9.88 -5.22 16.28
C ASN A 223 11.06 -5.75 15.43
N SER A 224 11.34 -7.05 15.57
CA SER A 224 12.55 -7.67 15.02
C SER A 224 12.27 -9.03 14.38
N ALA A 225 13.16 -9.44 13.49
CA ALA A 225 13.27 -10.79 12.94
C ALA A 225 14.75 -11.16 12.79
N ILE A 226 15.03 -12.36 12.31
CA ILE A 226 16.38 -12.92 12.24
C ILE A 226 16.78 -13.07 10.78
N LEU A 227 17.85 -12.40 10.35
CA LEU A 227 18.59 -12.79 9.16
C LEU A 227 19.62 -13.84 9.57
N ARG A 228 19.45 -15.08 9.10
CA ARG A 228 20.29 -16.23 9.47
C ARG A 228 21.15 -16.67 8.29
N TYR A 229 22.47 -16.57 8.45
CA TYR A 229 23.38 -17.20 7.50
C TYR A 229 23.34 -18.71 7.66
N ALA A 230 23.34 -19.46 6.55
CA ALA A 230 23.43 -20.91 6.56
C ALA A 230 24.68 -21.37 7.34
N GLY A 231 24.48 -22.24 8.34
CA GLY A 231 25.51 -22.68 9.27
C GLY A 231 25.63 -21.86 10.56
N ALA A 232 24.91 -20.75 10.70
CA ALA A 232 24.81 -20.02 11.96
C ALA A 232 23.94 -20.79 12.99
N PRO A 233 24.17 -20.60 14.31
CA PRO A 233 23.41 -21.30 15.35
C PRO A 233 21.93 -20.91 15.36
N LEU A 234 21.08 -21.82 15.83
CA LEU A 234 19.65 -21.55 16.09
C LEU A 234 19.49 -20.72 17.37
N ALA A 235 19.75 -19.43 17.27
CA ALA A 235 19.66 -18.47 18.36
C ALA A 235 19.23 -17.08 17.85
N ASP A 236 18.77 -16.25 18.77
CA ASP A 236 18.53 -14.82 18.53
C ASP A 236 19.88 -14.11 18.21
N PRO A 237 19.89 -13.12 17.32
CA PRO A 237 21.07 -12.29 17.09
C PRO A 237 21.52 -11.53 18.35
N THR A 238 22.82 -11.25 18.44
CA THR A 238 23.43 -10.38 19.45
C THR A 238 24.03 -9.12 18.84
N THR A 239 23.71 -8.83 17.58
CA THR A 239 24.23 -7.69 16.84
C THR A 239 23.64 -6.37 17.33
N ALA A 240 24.42 -5.30 17.17
CA ALA A 240 23.98 -3.94 17.42
C ALA A 240 23.54 -3.28 16.10
N PRO A 241 22.63 -2.29 16.14
CA PRO A 241 22.27 -1.48 14.98
C PRO A 241 23.50 -0.89 14.29
N THR A 242 23.45 -0.79 12.96
CA THR A 242 24.51 -0.20 12.14
C THR A 242 24.74 1.28 12.53
N PRO A 243 25.97 1.70 12.88
CA PRO A 243 26.30 3.11 13.11
C PRO A 243 26.19 3.94 11.83
N ASN A 244 25.85 5.23 11.93
CA ASN A 244 25.78 6.17 10.79
C ASN A 244 24.81 5.73 9.68
N ASN A 245 23.60 5.33 10.08
CA ASN A 245 22.53 4.85 9.22
C ASN A 245 22.05 5.92 8.22
N THR A 246 22.34 5.70 6.93
CA THR A 246 21.83 6.49 5.81
C THR A 246 20.41 6.03 5.48
N GLU A 247 19.42 6.85 5.80
CA GLU A 247 18.01 6.56 5.51
C GLU A 247 17.67 6.91 4.06
N LEU A 248 16.81 6.11 3.44
CA LEU A 248 16.26 6.39 2.12
C LEU A 248 15.47 7.70 2.13
N ILE A 249 15.82 8.61 1.23
CA ILE A 249 15.08 9.84 0.97
C ILE A 249 14.40 9.67 -0.39
N GLU A 250 13.07 9.86 -0.45
CA GLU A 250 12.28 9.64 -1.67
C GLU A 250 12.77 10.49 -2.84
N THR A 251 13.25 11.71 -2.59
CA THR A 251 13.80 12.61 -3.61
C THR A 251 15.09 12.12 -4.25
N ASP A 252 15.73 11.08 -3.72
CA ASP A 252 16.93 10.47 -4.30
C ASP A 252 16.61 9.30 -5.24
N LEU A 253 15.36 8.80 -5.21
CA LEU A 253 14.91 7.75 -6.11
C LEU A 253 14.65 8.28 -7.51
N ARG A 254 15.02 7.48 -8.51
CA ARG A 254 14.90 7.80 -9.93
C ARG A 254 14.36 6.60 -10.69
N PRO A 255 13.40 6.75 -11.61
CA PRO A 255 13.00 5.68 -12.51
C PRO A 255 14.20 5.11 -13.25
N LEU A 256 14.21 3.80 -13.49
CA LEU A 256 15.29 3.16 -14.25
C LEU A 256 15.35 3.75 -15.68
N ASP A 257 14.20 3.85 -16.33
CA ASP A 257 14.02 4.44 -17.66
C ASP A 257 13.01 5.60 -17.58
N PRO A 258 13.47 6.86 -17.43
CA PRO A 258 12.57 8.00 -17.28
C PRO A 258 11.88 8.33 -18.60
N SER A 259 10.55 8.22 -18.65
CA SER A 259 9.71 8.64 -19.78
C SER A 259 9.41 10.14 -19.80
N GLY A 260 9.90 10.89 -18.81
CA GLY A 260 9.63 12.31 -18.59
C GLY A 260 8.30 12.55 -17.87
N VAL A 261 8.23 13.61 -17.08
CA VAL A 261 7.00 13.95 -16.35
C VAL A 261 5.95 14.52 -17.30
N PRO A 262 4.69 14.04 -17.28
CA PRO A 262 3.65 14.57 -18.14
C PRO A 262 3.32 16.03 -17.81
N GLY A 263 2.93 16.80 -18.83
CA GLY A 263 2.61 18.23 -18.74
C GLY A 263 3.83 19.16 -18.89
N GLN A 264 3.63 20.45 -18.63
CA GLN A 264 4.72 21.44 -18.68
C GLN A 264 5.53 21.42 -17.37
N PRO A 265 6.86 21.65 -17.38
CA PRO A 265 7.74 21.52 -16.21
C PRO A 265 7.67 22.75 -15.28
N VAL A 266 6.45 23.12 -14.90
CA VAL A 266 6.11 24.22 -14.00
C VAL A 266 4.90 23.81 -13.16
N SER A 267 4.78 24.32 -11.94
CA SER A 267 3.57 24.11 -11.13
C SER A 267 2.33 24.65 -11.85
N GLY A 268 1.24 23.90 -11.83
CA GLY A 268 0.04 24.22 -12.60
C GLY A 268 0.14 23.84 -14.09
N GLY A 269 1.22 23.19 -14.52
CA GLY A 269 1.50 22.84 -15.92
C GLY A 269 0.73 21.64 -16.48
N ALA A 270 -0.30 21.15 -15.78
CA ALA A 270 -1.17 20.06 -16.21
C ALA A 270 -2.50 20.58 -16.81
N ASP A 271 -3.25 19.71 -17.50
CA ASP A 271 -4.55 20.06 -18.09
C ASP A 271 -5.61 20.29 -17.00
N VAL A 272 -5.54 19.48 -15.93
CA VAL A 272 -6.36 19.65 -14.71
C VAL A 272 -5.44 19.71 -13.51
N ASN A 273 -5.59 20.75 -12.69
CA ASN A 273 -4.81 20.96 -11.48
C ASN A 273 -5.76 20.98 -10.28
N LEU A 274 -5.62 20.01 -9.39
CA LEU A 274 -6.45 19.84 -8.20
C LEU A 274 -5.63 20.12 -6.94
N ASN A 275 -6.23 20.85 -6.01
CA ASN A 275 -5.68 21.01 -4.67
C ASN A 275 -6.63 20.33 -3.68
N LEU A 276 -6.14 19.31 -2.99
CA LEU A 276 -6.94 18.53 -2.04
C LEU A 276 -6.64 18.98 -0.62
N LEU A 277 -7.59 19.71 -0.03
CA LEU A 277 -7.48 20.21 1.34
C LEU A 277 -8.03 19.18 2.31
N PHE A 278 -7.15 18.68 3.18
CA PHE A 278 -7.50 17.69 4.18
C PHE A 278 -7.84 18.35 5.51
N ASN A 279 -8.94 17.92 6.13
CA ASN A 279 -9.37 18.42 7.43
C ASN A 279 -9.94 17.28 8.28
N PHE A 280 -9.93 17.46 9.60
CA PHE A 280 -10.47 16.52 10.56
C PHE A 280 -11.33 17.26 11.59
N THR A 281 -12.58 16.82 11.76
CA THR A 281 -13.57 17.50 12.62
C THR A 281 -13.50 17.07 14.09
N GLY A 282 -12.63 16.11 14.42
CA GLY A 282 -12.63 15.41 15.71
C GLY A 282 -13.24 14.01 15.63
N THR A 283 -14.02 13.73 14.58
CA THR A 283 -14.68 12.42 14.38
C THR A 283 -14.47 11.84 12.99
N VAL A 284 -14.44 12.67 11.96
CA VAL A 284 -14.31 12.25 10.55
C VAL A 284 -13.29 13.11 9.82
N PHE A 285 -12.64 12.49 8.83
CA PHE A 285 -11.80 13.21 7.86
C PHE A 285 -12.66 13.71 6.71
N SER A 286 -12.21 14.81 6.11
CA SER A 286 -12.77 15.36 4.89
C SER A 286 -11.68 15.76 3.91
N VAL A 287 -12.03 15.70 2.64
CA VAL A 287 -11.26 16.27 1.53
C VAL A 287 -12.12 17.36 0.90
N ASN A 288 -11.59 18.58 0.81
CA ASN A 288 -12.32 19.75 0.31
C ASN A 288 -13.69 19.97 0.99
N ASN A 289 -13.74 19.74 2.30
CA ASN A 289 -14.94 19.81 3.17
C ASN A 289 -16.01 18.74 2.91
N VAL A 290 -15.68 17.69 2.17
CA VAL A 290 -16.55 16.52 1.95
C VAL A 290 -15.99 15.33 2.71
N ASN A 291 -16.81 14.68 3.53
CA ASN A 291 -16.44 13.41 4.17
C ASN A 291 -16.95 12.29 3.26
N TYR A 292 -16.08 11.35 2.88
CA TYR A 292 -16.50 10.23 2.06
C TYR A 292 -17.40 9.26 2.83
N LEU A 293 -18.50 8.85 2.21
CA LEU A 293 -19.43 7.86 2.71
C LEU A 293 -19.69 6.81 1.63
N ASN A 294 -19.59 5.54 1.99
CA ASN A 294 -19.92 4.46 1.05
C ASN A 294 -21.34 4.65 0.48
N PRO A 295 -21.51 4.68 -0.86
CA PRO A 295 -22.84 4.71 -1.44
C PRO A 295 -23.56 3.38 -1.24
N ASN A 296 -24.89 3.43 -1.28
CA ASN A 296 -25.73 2.22 -1.31
C ASN A 296 -25.59 1.43 -2.63
N ILE A 297 -25.18 2.11 -3.71
CA ILE A 297 -24.98 1.55 -5.04
C ILE A 297 -23.54 1.88 -5.45
N PRO A 298 -22.70 0.90 -5.79
CA PRO A 298 -21.32 1.16 -6.16
C PRO A 298 -21.20 2.18 -7.30
N THR A 299 -20.22 3.07 -7.22
CA THR A 299 -20.01 4.12 -8.24
C THR A 299 -19.97 3.57 -9.66
N LEU A 300 -19.26 2.47 -9.92
CA LEU A 300 -19.22 1.82 -11.23
C LEU A 300 -20.61 1.35 -11.69
N LEU A 301 -21.42 0.83 -10.77
CA LEU A 301 -22.80 0.43 -11.06
C LEU A 301 -23.69 1.64 -11.38
N GLN A 302 -23.47 2.79 -10.74
CA GLN A 302 -24.18 4.03 -11.08
C GLN A 302 -23.85 4.47 -12.52
N ILE A 303 -22.56 4.45 -12.89
CA ILE A 303 -22.10 4.76 -14.27
C ILE A 303 -22.72 3.79 -15.27
N MET A 304 -22.66 2.48 -15.01
CA MET A 304 -23.26 1.46 -15.87
C MET A 304 -24.78 1.56 -15.98
N SER A 305 -25.43 2.18 -15.00
CA SER A 305 -26.88 2.40 -14.96
C SER A 305 -27.30 3.73 -15.62
N GLY A 306 -26.35 4.52 -16.12
CA GLY A 306 -26.61 5.70 -16.95
C GLY A 306 -26.16 7.04 -16.36
N ALA A 307 -25.42 7.06 -15.25
CA ALA A 307 -24.76 8.29 -14.80
C ALA A 307 -23.69 8.73 -15.83
N GLN A 308 -23.74 9.99 -16.25
CA GLN A 308 -22.89 10.52 -17.32
C GLN A 308 -21.92 11.60 -16.85
N THR A 309 -22.22 12.22 -15.71
CA THR A 309 -21.45 13.31 -15.11
C THR A 309 -21.23 13.05 -13.62
N ALA A 310 -20.24 13.74 -13.01
CA ALA A 310 -20.04 13.65 -11.57
C ALA A 310 -21.25 14.15 -10.75
N GLN A 311 -22.10 15.00 -11.33
CA GLN A 311 -23.33 15.47 -10.69
C GLN A 311 -24.43 14.39 -10.64
N ASP A 312 -24.34 13.37 -11.49
CA ASP A 312 -25.25 12.22 -11.49
C ASP A 312 -24.85 11.16 -10.45
N LEU A 313 -23.62 11.23 -9.94
CA LEU A 313 -23.07 10.27 -8.99
C LEU A 313 -23.43 10.65 -7.54
N LEU A 314 -23.68 9.62 -6.72
CA LEU A 314 -24.07 9.73 -5.33
C LEU A 314 -23.12 8.93 -4.42
N PRO A 315 -22.71 9.47 -3.26
CA PRO A 315 -23.14 10.76 -2.68
C PRO A 315 -22.52 11.97 -3.38
N ALA A 316 -23.29 13.05 -3.51
CA ALA A 316 -22.82 14.25 -4.21
C ALA A 316 -21.64 14.92 -3.47
N GLY A 317 -20.64 15.37 -4.24
CA GLY A 317 -19.47 16.08 -3.73
C GLY A 317 -18.23 15.20 -3.49
N GLU A 318 -18.36 13.88 -3.55
CA GLU A 318 -17.24 12.94 -3.32
C GLU A 318 -16.41 12.65 -4.59
N TYR A 319 -16.85 13.18 -5.74
CA TYR A 319 -16.33 12.83 -7.06
C TYR A 319 -15.58 13.99 -7.72
N PHE A 320 -14.36 13.71 -8.16
CA PHE A 320 -13.62 14.57 -9.08
C PHE A 320 -13.75 13.99 -10.49
N ALA A 321 -14.51 14.65 -11.35
CA ALA A 321 -14.58 14.27 -12.77
C ALA A 321 -13.23 14.58 -13.43
N LEU A 322 -12.59 13.57 -14.01
CA LEU A 322 -11.35 13.74 -14.75
C LEU A 322 -11.61 13.49 -16.24
N PRO A 323 -11.18 14.41 -17.14
CA PRO A 323 -11.29 14.20 -18.57
C PRO A 323 -10.36 13.05 -19.02
N SER A 324 -10.72 12.37 -20.10
CA SER A 324 -9.89 11.34 -20.75
C SER A 324 -8.62 11.95 -21.35
N ASN A 325 -7.54 11.16 -21.42
CA ASN A 325 -6.27 11.48 -22.07
C ASN A 325 -5.69 12.86 -21.70
N SER A 326 -5.74 13.19 -20.42
CA SER A 326 -5.35 14.50 -19.90
C SER A 326 -4.30 14.34 -18.80
N VAL A 327 -3.41 15.32 -18.68
CA VAL A 327 -2.46 15.38 -17.58
C VAL A 327 -3.14 15.95 -16.35
N ILE A 328 -3.02 15.25 -15.23
CA ILE A 328 -3.57 15.65 -13.94
C ILE A 328 -2.42 15.98 -12.98
N GLU A 329 -2.49 17.12 -12.31
CA GLU A 329 -1.62 17.47 -11.17
C GLU A 329 -2.48 17.53 -9.91
N ILE A 330 -2.08 16.82 -8.86
CA ILE A 330 -2.76 16.87 -7.56
C ILE A 330 -1.77 17.35 -6.50
N SER A 331 -2.05 18.48 -5.87
CA SER A 331 -1.34 18.96 -4.68
C SER A 331 -2.08 18.57 -3.40
N MET A 332 -1.31 18.06 -2.44
CA MET A 332 -1.78 17.43 -1.20
C MET A 332 -0.99 18.03 -0.01
N PRO A 333 -1.39 19.21 0.49
CA PRO A 333 -0.73 19.83 1.63
C PRO A 333 -0.84 18.97 2.90
N GLY A 334 0.30 18.74 3.54
CA GLY A 334 0.40 17.98 4.78
C GLY A 334 -0.05 18.78 6.01
N GLY A 335 -0.20 18.07 7.14
CA GLY A 335 -0.40 18.68 8.46
C GLY A 335 -1.77 18.46 9.11
N VAL A 336 -2.69 17.73 8.46
CA VAL A 336 -3.87 17.21 9.14
C VAL A 336 -3.45 16.15 10.19
N ILE A 337 -4.16 16.11 11.33
CA ILE A 337 -3.83 15.26 12.48
C ILE A 337 -3.79 13.76 12.13
N GLY A 338 -3.05 12.98 12.92
CA GLY A 338 -2.77 11.56 12.63
C GLY A 338 -1.69 11.38 11.56
N GLY A 339 -0.80 12.38 11.44
CA GLY A 339 0.07 12.69 10.30
C GLY A 339 0.98 11.58 9.76
N GLY A 340 1.72 11.91 8.69
CA GLY A 340 2.44 10.91 7.90
C GLY A 340 1.51 10.12 6.96
N HIS A 341 0.38 10.71 6.55
CA HIS A 341 -0.66 10.02 5.80
C HIS A 341 -0.11 9.52 4.45
N PRO A 342 -0.08 8.19 4.21
CA PRO A 342 0.24 7.65 2.90
C PRO A 342 -1.01 7.74 2.03
N LEU A 343 -0.98 8.56 0.99
CA LEU A 343 -2.08 8.70 0.04
C LEU A 343 -1.84 7.72 -1.11
N HIS A 344 -2.86 6.93 -1.42
CA HIS A 344 -2.85 5.92 -2.46
C HIS A 344 -3.88 6.28 -3.53
N LEU A 345 -3.49 6.15 -4.80
CA LEU A 345 -4.37 6.31 -5.96
C LEU A 345 -4.52 4.95 -6.67
N HIS A 346 -5.76 4.50 -6.81
CA HIS A 346 -6.10 3.29 -7.54
C HIS A 346 -5.96 3.52 -9.05
N GLY A 347 -5.68 2.43 -9.78
CA GLY A 347 -5.73 2.40 -11.24
C GLY A 347 -4.59 3.14 -11.96
N HIS A 348 -3.65 3.72 -11.21
CA HIS A 348 -2.56 4.55 -11.73
C HIS A 348 -1.28 4.37 -10.94
N THR A 349 -0.14 4.47 -11.62
CA THR A 349 1.09 4.99 -11.01
C THR A 349 1.19 6.48 -11.28
N PHE A 350 1.95 7.20 -10.45
CA PHE A 350 2.11 8.65 -10.57
C PHE A 350 3.55 9.08 -10.30
N HIS A 351 3.93 10.18 -10.94
CA HIS A 351 5.18 10.88 -10.70
C HIS A 351 5.08 11.71 -9.42
N VAL A 352 5.96 11.51 -8.45
CA VAL A 352 6.02 12.36 -7.24
C VAL A 352 6.88 13.58 -7.53
N VAL A 353 6.29 14.59 -8.18
CA VAL A 353 7.02 15.81 -8.58
C VAL A 353 7.48 16.64 -7.38
N ARG A 354 6.88 16.47 -6.20
CA ARG A 354 7.38 17.01 -4.93
C ARG A 354 7.06 16.06 -3.78
N SER A 355 8.10 15.58 -3.10
CA SER A 355 7.99 14.71 -1.92
C SER A 355 7.83 15.51 -0.62
N ALA A 356 7.37 14.83 0.44
CA ALA A 356 7.38 15.38 1.79
C ALA A 356 8.83 15.65 2.25
N GLY A 357 9.04 16.71 3.02
CA GLY A 357 10.36 17.16 3.45
C GLY A 357 11.17 17.89 2.38
N SER A 358 10.62 18.11 1.18
CA SER A 358 11.24 18.85 0.09
C SER A 358 10.46 20.12 -0.28
N GLU A 359 11.18 21.18 -0.62
CA GLU A 359 10.62 22.39 -1.25
C GLU A 359 10.76 22.37 -2.77
N ASP A 360 11.67 21.55 -3.29
CA ASP A 360 11.99 21.47 -4.71
C ASP A 360 10.98 20.60 -5.47
N TYR A 361 10.63 21.07 -6.67
CA TYR A 361 9.86 20.31 -7.64
C TYR A 361 10.79 19.65 -8.66
N ASN A 362 10.71 18.33 -8.81
CA ASN A 362 11.40 17.58 -9.85
C ASN A 362 10.42 17.27 -11.00
N TYR A 363 10.54 18.00 -12.11
CA TYR A 363 9.80 17.75 -13.35
C TYR A 363 10.64 17.01 -14.42
N ASP A 364 11.84 16.54 -14.06
CA ASP A 364 12.76 15.86 -14.97
C ASP A 364 12.61 14.33 -14.82
N ASP A 365 12.98 13.80 -13.67
CA ASP A 365 13.03 12.36 -13.40
C ASP A 365 12.56 11.95 -11.99
N PRO A 366 11.44 12.48 -11.44
CA PRO A 366 10.94 12.08 -10.12
C PRO A 366 10.59 10.59 -10.09
N VAL A 367 10.63 10.00 -8.89
CA VAL A 367 10.18 8.62 -8.69
C VAL A 367 8.72 8.46 -9.11
N MET A 368 8.42 7.32 -9.74
CA MET A 368 7.06 6.87 -9.99
C MET A 368 6.66 5.83 -8.96
N ARG A 369 5.43 5.92 -8.46
CA ARG A 369 4.88 5.04 -7.44
C ARG A 369 3.35 5.15 -7.35
N ASP A 370 2.71 4.41 -6.43
CA ASP A 370 1.25 4.47 -6.21
C ASP A 370 0.83 4.87 -4.79
N VAL A 371 1.76 4.94 -3.84
CA VAL A 371 1.51 5.37 -2.46
C VAL A 371 2.54 6.39 -2.02
N VAL A 372 2.12 7.61 -1.65
CA VAL A 372 3.04 8.69 -1.23
C VAL A 372 2.67 9.27 0.12
N ASN A 373 3.66 9.43 1.01
CA ASN A 373 3.47 10.15 2.26
C ASN A 373 3.31 11.66 2.00
N ILE A 374 2.20 12.27 2.42
CA ILE A 374 1.98 13.73 2.27
C ILE A 374 2.69 14.58 3.33
N GLY A 375 3.34 13.95 4.30
CA GLY A 375 4.15 14.61 5.30
C GLY A 375 3.34 15.31 6.38
N THR A 376 3.86 16.46 6.80
CA THR A 376 3.41 17.24 7.96
C THR A 376 3.14 18.69 7.56
N LYS A 377 2.82 19.54 8.54
CA LYS A 377 2.51 20.95 8.28
C LYS A 377 3.71 21.66 7.65
N GLY A 378 3.53 22.16 6.43
CA GLY A 378 4.57 22.82 5.64
C GLY A 378 4.89 22.08 4.34
N ASP A 379 4.63 20.77 4.32
CA ASP A 379 4.74 19.96 3.11
C ASP A 379 3.59 20.24 2.15
N ASN A 380 3.87 20.14 0.85
CA ASN A 380 2.88 20.23 -0.21
C ASN A 380 3.20 19.20 -1.29
N VAL A 381 3.05 17.93 -0.92
CA VAL A 381 3.31 16.81 -1.82
C VAL A 381 2.48 16.96 -3.07
N THR A 382 3.10 16.78 -4.22
CA THR A 382 2.44 17.01 -5.50
C THR A 382 2.75 15.83 -6.42
N ILE A 383 1.72 15.29 -7.05
CA ILE A 383 1.82 14.14 -7.97
C ILE A 383 1.29 14.49 -9.35
N ARG A 384 1.78 13.78 -10.38
CA ARG A 384 1.23 13.83 -11.74
C ARG A 384 1.01 12.46 -12.37
N PHE A 385 -0.08 12.33 -13.10
CA PHE A 385 -0.41 11.14 -13.89
C PHE A 385 -1.22 11.55 -15.13
N VAL A 386 -1.45 10.59 -16.02
CA VAL A 386 -2.27 10.76 -17.23
C VAL A 386 -3.54 9.94 -17.07
N THR A 387 -4.68 10.47 -17.49
CA THR A 387 -5.97 9.76 -17.46
C THR A 387 -6.15 8.86 -18.68
N ASP A 388 -5.48 7.72 -18.68
CA ASP A 388 -5.54 6.70 -19.74
C ASP A 388 -6.33 5.43 -19.34
N ASN A 389 -7.05 5.48 -18.22
CA ASN A 389 -7.75 4.34 -17.63
C ASN A 389 -9.18 4.71 -17.20
N PRO A 390 -10.17 4.69 -18.11
CA PRO A 390 -11.55 5.08 -17.79
C PRO A 390 -12.17 4.25 -16.66
N GLY A 391 -12.62 4.89 -15.59
CA GLY A 391 -13.18 4.21 -14.42
C GLY A 391 -13.33 5.10 -13.18
N PRO A 392 -14.07 4.64 -12.16
CA PRO A 392 -14.09 5.27 -10.85
C PRO A 392 -12.96 4.73 -9.98
N TRP A 393 -11.93 5.54 -9.75
CA TRP A 393 -10.74 5.18 -8.97
C TRP A 393 -10.71 5.87 -7.62
N PHE A 394 -10.39 5.12 -6.59
CA PHE A 394 -10.23 5.69 -5.26
C PHE A 394 -8.92 6.48 -5.14
N LEU A 395 -8.97 7.63 -4.49
CA LEU A 395 -7.81 8.26 -3.85
C LEU A 395 -8.09 8.35 -2.35
N HIS A 396 -7.28 7.69 -1.52
CA HIS A 396 -7.51 7.68 -0.07
C HIS A 396 -6.24 7.58 0.75
N CYS A 397 -6.34 7.93 2.03
CA CYS A 397 -5.30 7.62 2.99
C CYS A 397 -5.26 6.10 3.21
N HIS A 398 -4.09 5.49 3.16
CA HIS A 398 -3.91 4.05 3.35
C HIS A 398 -3.74 3.66 4.83
N ILE A 399 -3.87 4.60 5.75
CA ILE A 399 -4.16 4.27 7.15
C ILE A 399 -5.64 3.89 7.22
N ASN A 400 -5.93 2.60 7.43
CA ASN A 400 -7.27 2.06 7.26
C ASN A 400 -8.28 2.64 8.25
N TRP A 401 -7.81 3.01 9.45
CA TRP A 401 -8.64 3.71 10.44
C TRP A 401 -9.09 5.07 9.94
N HIS A 402 -8.26 5.77 9.16
CA HIS A 402 -8.56 7.07 8.57
C HIS A 402 -9.46 6.92 7.34
N PHE A 403 -9.17 5.96 6.46
CA PHE A 403 -10.03 5.59 5.33
C PHE A 403 -11.46 5.32 5.81
N ASN A 404 -11.62 4.47 6.83
CA ASN A 404 -12.92 4.06 7.36
C ASN A 404 -13.73 5.20 8.00
N ILE A 405 -13.11 6.35 8.30
CA ILE A 405 -13.80 7.53 8.83
C ILE A 405 -13.78 8.72 7.84
N GLY A 406 -13.68 8.42 6.54
CA GLY A 406 -14.00 9.35 5.45
C GLY A 406 -12.80 9.99 4.75
N PHE A 407 -11.57 9.54 5.01
CA PHE A 407 -10.36 10.08 4.36
C PHE A 407 -10.16 9.51 2.94
N ALA A 408 -11.13 9.74 2.07
CA ALA A 408 -11.15 9.26 0.69
C ALA A 408 -11.89 10.23 -0.24
N VAL A 409 -11.66 10.10 -1.54
CA VAL A 409 -12.45 10.71 -2.63
C VAL A 409 -12.39 9.77 -3.84
N VAL A 410 -13.31 9.93 -4.79
CA VAL A 410 -13.33 9.13 -6.02
C VAL A 410 -12.94 10.00 -7.22
N MET A 411 -11.90 9.59 -7.93
CA MET A 411 -11.52 10.08 -9.24
C MET A 411 -12.41 9.40 -10.28
N ALA A 412 -13.43 10.11 -10.75
CA ALA A 412 -14.35 9.62 -11.77
C ALA A 412 -13.78 9.96 -13.15
N GLU A 413 -12.88 9.09 -13.62
CA GLU A 413 -12.12 9.27 -14.84
C GLU A 413 -12.89 8.81 -16.06
N ASP A 414 -12.98 9.70 -17.07
CA ASP A 414 -13.64 9.43 -18.34
C ASP A 414 -14.98 8.68 -18.15
N ILE A 415 -15.90 9.29 -17.42
CA ILE A 415 -17.18 8.68 -17.01
C ILE A 415 -17.93 8.08 -18.21
N LEU A 416 -17.89 8.76 -19.36
CA LEU A 416 -18.53 8.28 -20.59
C LEU A 416 -17.81 7.07 -21.19
N GLY A 417 -16.48 7.00 -21.09
CA GLY A 417 -15.66 5.86 -21.50
C GLY A 417 -15.63 4.69 -20.51
N ALA A 418 -15.97 4.92 -19.24
CA ALA A 418 -15.83 3.92 -18.17
C ALA A 418 -16.69 2.67 -18.40
N ALA A 419 -17.97 2.79 -18.76
CA ALA A 419 -18.83 1.64 -19.02
C ALA A 419 -18.36 0.76 -20.20
N PRO A 420 -18.04 1.28 -21.39
CA PRO A 420 -17.53 0.46 -22.48
C PRO A 420 -16.12 -0.08 -22.24
N ALA A 421 -15.27 0.63 -21.49
CA ALA A 421 -13.93 0.16 -21.14
C ALA A 421 -13.96 -1.01 -20.13
N ASN A 422 -14.99 -1.08 -19.29
CA ASN A 422 -15.11 -2.06 -18.20
C ASN A 422 -16.31 -3.00 -18.38
N PRO A 423 -16.31 -3.91 -19.36
CA PRO A 423 -17.40 -4.86 -19.52
C PRO A 423 -17.48 -5.81 -18.31
N VAL A 424 -18.60 -5.77 -17.58
CA VAL A 424 -18.78 -6.60 -16.37
C VAL A 424 -19.44 -7.96 -16.67
N PRO A 425 -18.98 -9.04 -15.99
CA PRO A 425 -19.61 -10.34 -16.08
C PRO A 425 -20.94 -10.39 -15.32
N ASP A 426 -21.80 -11.35 -15.65
CA ASP A 426 -23.07 -11.55 -14.94
C ASP A 426 -22.87 -11.79 -13.45
N ALA A 427 -21.80 -12.49 -13.07
CA ALA A 427 -21.45 -12.72 -11.65
C ALA A 427 -21.28 -11.40 -10.88
N TRP A 428 -20.70 -10.37 -11.51
CA TRP A 428 -20.52 -9.05 -10.88
C TRP A 428 -21.87 -8.35 -10.71
N ARG A 429 -22.75 -8.44 -11.73
CA ARG A 429 -24.12 -7.89 -11.65
C ARG A 429 -24.95 -8.52 -10.52
N GLN A 430 -24.63 -9.75 -10.12
CA GLN A 430 -25.30 -10.46 -9.02
C GLN A 430 -24.77 -10.10 -7.63
N LEU A 431 -23.62 -9.40 -7.50
CA LEU A 431 -23.06 -9.04 -6.20
C LEU A 431 -24.01 -8.15 -5.39
N CYS A 432 -24.49 -7.05 -5.98
CA CYS A 432 -25.35 -6.11 -5.26
C CYS A 432 -26.73 -6.70 -4.89
N PRO A 433 -27.45 -7.41 -5.78
CA PRO A 433 -28.68 -8.11 -5.38
C PRO A 433 -28.50 -9.08 -4.22
N LYS A 434 -27.41 -9.86 -4.21
CA LYS A 434 -27.09 -10.79 -3.12
C LYS A 434 -26.77 -10.05 -1.83
N TYR A 435 -25.87 -9.06 -1.89
CA TYR A 435 -25.46 -8.27 -0.73
C TYR A 435 -26.64 -7.55 -0.08
N ASN A 436 -27.48 -6.90 -0.89
CA ASN A 436 -28.63 -6.14 -0.41
C ASN A 436 -29.78 -7.01 0.13
N SER A 437 -29.74 -8.33 -0.11
CA SER A 437 -30.73 -9.28 0.42
C SER A 437 -30.41 -9.77 1.84
N LEU A 438 -29.22 -9.46 2.36
CA LEU A 438 -28.78 -9.92 3.66
C LEU A 438 -29.43 -9.14 4.81
N ALA A 439 -29.64 -9.82 5.93
CA ALA A 439 -30.02 -9.14 7.16
C ALA A 439 -28.82 -8.38 7.75
N PRO A 440 -29.03 -7.29 8.51
CA PRO A 440 -27.92 -6.49 9.07
C PRO A 440 -26.91 -7.27 9.93
N GLY A 441 -27.35 -8.34 10.60
CA GLY A 441 -26.47 -9.20 11.40
C GLY A 441 -25.61 -10.17 10.57
N ASP A 442 -25.95 -10.33 9.29
CA ASP A 442 -25.20 -11.17 8.36
C ASP A 442 -24.16 -10.37 7.57
N LEU A 443 -24.19 -9.02 7.61
CA LEU A 443 -23.32 -8.07 6.87
C LEU A 443 -21.86 -8.05 7.35
#